data_AF-A0A536ZFL8-F1
#
_entry.id   AF-A0A536ZFL8-F1
#
_cell.length_a   1.000
_cell.length_b   1.000
_cell.length_c   1.000
_cell.angle_alpha   90.00
_cell.angle_beta   90.00
_cell.angle_gamma   90.00
#
_symmetry.space_group_name_H-M   'P 1'
#
loop_
_entity.id
_entity.type
_entity.pdbx_description
1 polymer ?
#
loop_
_entity_poly.entity_id
_entity_poly.type
_entity_poly.pdbx_seq_one_letter_code
_entity_poly.pdbx_strand_id
1 'polypeptide(L)' 'MLAVACGAIIVFFPFFWMAVTSLKTAPEIQRVPLQIAPDHWLNLANYFEVFKREPFLRYLLNSTIVASIAAVS' A
#
# COMPACT_ATOMS: atom_id res chain seq x y z
N MET A 1 -20.22 18.11 -11.97
CA MET A 1 -19.98 16.64 -12.00
C MET A 1 -18.58 16.30 -12.54
N LEU A 2 -18.18 16.79 -13.71
CA LEU A 2 -16.84 16.50 -14.28
C LEU A 2 -15.67 16.92 -13.38
N ALA A 3 -15.71 18.12 -12.79
CA ALA A 3 -14.67 18.60 -11.88
C ALA A 3 -14.49 17.71 -10.63
N VAL A 4 -15.60 17.20 -10.08
CA VAL A 4 -15.59 16.28 -8.94
C VAL A 4 -14.98 14.93 -9.33
N ALA A 5 -15.32 14.42 -10.52
CA ALA A 5 -14.74 13.18 -11.03
C ALA A 5 -13.23 13.29 -11.26
N CYS A 6 -12.75 14.39 -11.83
CA CYS A 6 -11.32 14.64 -12.00
C CYS A 6 -10.59 14.74 -10.64
N GLY A 7 -11.18 15.46 -9.69
CA GLY A 7 -10.63 15.56 -8.32
C GLY A 7 -10.53 14.19 -7.66
N ALA A 8 -11.55 13.34 -7.79
CA ALA A 8 -11.52 11.98 -7.26
C ALA A 8 -10.39 11.15 -7.87
N ILE A 9 -10.21 11.18 -9.20
CA ILE A 9 -9.12 10.43 -9.87
C ILE A 9 -7.76 10.85 -9.31
N ILE A 10 -7.51 12.15 -9.17
CA ILE A 10 -6.24 12.68 -8.64
C ILE A 10 -5.99 12.18 -7.20
N VAL A 11 -7.03 12.18 -6.37
CA VAL A 11 -6.93 11.72 -4.97
C VAL A 11 -6.72 10.21 -4.88
N PHE A 12 -7.41 9.41 -5.71
CA PHE A 12 -7.33 7.95 -5.66
C PHE A 12 -6.13 7.36 -6.39
N PHE A 13 -5.57 8.08 -7.37
CA PHE A 13 -4.39 7.65 -8.12
C PHE A 13 -3.22 7.17 -7.25
N PRO A 14 -2.75 7.91 -6.22
CA PRO A 14 -1.65 7.44 -5.36
C PRO A 14 -2.00 6.17 -4.58
N PHE A 15 -3.26 5.99 -4.18
CA PHE A 15 -3.70 4.76 -3.51
C PHE A 15 -3.73 3.56 -4.46
N PHE A 16 -4.20 3.77 -5.69
CA PHE A 16 -4.13 2.76 -6.74
C PHE A 16 -2.68 2.37 -7.01
N TRP A 17 -1.78 3.34 -7.14
CA TRP A 17 -0.36 3.09 -7.34
C TRP A 17 0.24 2.30 -6.17
N MET A 18 -0.06 2.68 -4.92
CA MET A 18 0.40 1.97 -3.73
C MET A 18 -0.08 0.52 -3.67
N ALA A 19 -1.34 0.25 -4.01
CA ALA A 19 -1.89 -1.10 -4.04
C ALA A 19 -1.27 -1.98 -5.13
N VAL A 20 -0.97 -1.39 -6.28
CA VAL A 20 -0.34 -2.12 -7.39
C VAL A 20 1.14 -2.38 -7.10
N THR A 21 1.86 -1.41 -6.53
CA THR A 21 3.28 -1.59 -6.20
C THR A 21 3.51 -2.53 -5.04
N SER A 22 2.59 -2.63 -4.07
CA SER A 22 2.71 -3.59 -2.96
C SER A 22 2.68 -5.05 -3.42
N LEU A 23 2.09 -5.34 -4.58
CA LEU A 23 2.04 -6.67 -5.20
C LEU A 23 3.26 -6.97 -6.10
N LYS A 24 4.04 -5.96 -6.49
CA LYS A 24 5.19 -6.14 -7.38
C LYS A 24 6.40 -6.69 -6.62
N THR A 25 7.20 -7.50 -7.29
CA THR A 25 8.53 -7.87 -6.79
C THR A 25 9.52 -6.70 -6.90
N ALA A 26 10.62 -6.72 -6.15
CA ALA A 26 11.65 -5.68 -6.24
C ALA A 26 12.21 -5.48 -7.67
N PRO A 27 12.50 -6.55 -8.44
CA PRO A 27 12.89 -6.41 -9.84
C PRO A 27 11.80 -5.79 -10.73
N GLU A 28 10.53 -6.11 -10.48
CA GLU A 28 9.40 -5.55 -11.23
C GLU A 28 9.20 -4.05 -11.00
N ILE A 29 9.64 -3.52 -9.85
CA ILE A 29 9.60 -2.08 -9.55
C ILE A 29 10.72 -1.35 -10.29
N GLN A 30 11.88 -1.99 -10.45
CA GLN A 30 13.09 -1.39 -11.03
C GLN A 30 13.22 -1.59 -12.55
N ARG A 31 12.32 -2.35 -13.18
CA ARG A 31 12.39 -2.66 -14.60
C ARG A 31 12.13 -1.43 -15.49
N VAL A 32 12.74 -1.45 -16.68
CA VAL A 32 12.52 -0.49 -17.76
C VAL A 32 12.07 -1.28 -19.00
N PRO A 33 10.90 -0.96 -19.60
CA PRO A 33 9.97 0.12 -19.28
C PRO A 33 9.19 -0.12 -17.97
N LEU A 34 8.80 0.96 -17.30
CA LEU A 34 7.92 0.90 -16.13
C LEU A 34 6.56 0.35 -16.55
N GLN A 35 6.21 -0.83 -16.06
CA GLN A 35 4.91 -1.41 -16.30
C GLN A 35 3.99 -1.08 -15.13
N ILE A 36 2.79 -0.58 -15.42
CA ILE A 36 1.82 -0.20 -14.39
C ILE A 36 1.31 -1.45 -13.68
N ALA A 37 0.71 -2.40 -14.40
CA ALA A 37 0.21 -3.65 -13.81
C ALA A 37 1.34 -4.53 -13.20
N PRO A 38 1.08 -5.27 -12.11
CA PRO A 38 2.00 -6.30 -11.63
C PRO A 38 1.99 -7.49 -12.58
N ASP A 39 3.07 -8.27 -12.61
CA ASP A 39 3.11 -9.47 -13.45
C ASP A 39 2.22 -10.59 -12.86
N HIS A 40 2.07 -10.61 -11.54
CA HIS A 40 1.21 -11.55 -10.81
C HIS A 40 0.31 -10.80 -9.82
N TRP A 41 -0.98 -10.73 -10.11
CA TRP A 41 -1.98 -10.06 -9.26
C TRP A 41 -2.21 -10.74 -7.90
N LEU A 42 -1.82 -12.02 -7.76
CA LEU A 42 -1.94 -12.80 -6.53
C LEU A 42 -0.62 -12.90 -5.75
N ASN A 43 0.37 -12.06 -6.08
CA ASN A 43 1.62 -12.04 -5.33
C ASN A 43 1.43 -11.33 -3.98
N LEU A 44 1.36 -12.12 -2.92
CA LEU A 44 1.28 -11.64 -1.54
C LEU A 44 2.60 -11.80 -0.78
N ALA A 45 3.71 -12.11 -1.47
CA ALA A 45 4.99 -12.40 -0.83
C ALA A 45 5.50 -11.23 0.01
N ASN A 46 5.36 -9.99 -0.48
CA ASN A 46 5.74 -8.79 0.28
C ASN A 46 4.95 -8.64 1.60
N TYR A 47 3.67 -9.02 1.58
CA TYR A 47 2.83 -9.02 2.79
C TYR A 47 3.31 -10.06 3.79
N PHE A 48 3.68 -11.28 3.36
CA PHE A 48 4.25 -12.26 4.29
C PHE A 48 5.65 -11.87 4.77
N GLU A 49 6.46 -11.26 3.91
CA GLU A 49 7.83 -10.88 4.21
C GLU A 49 7.90 -9.80 5.30
N VAL A 50 6.98 -8.83 5.30
CA VAL A 50 6.99 -7.77 6.33
C VAL A 50 6.75 -8.34 7.74
N PHE A 51 5.90 -9.35 7.89
CA PHE A 51 5.68 -10.02 9.18
C PHE A 51 6.88 -10.88 9.62
N LYS A 52 7.74 -11.30 8.69
CA LYS A 52 8.95 -12.07 8.99
C LYS A 52 10.15 -11.19 9.32
N ARG A 53 10.32 -10.09 8.58
CA ARG A 53 11.47 -9.18 8.73
C ARG A 53 11.32 -8.22 9.89
N GLU A 54 10.12 -7.70 10.08
CA GLU A 54 9.83 -6.67 11.07
C GLU A 54 8.85 -7.19 12.11
N PRO A 55 8.89 -6.70 13.35
CA PRO A 55 7.85 -6.96 14.34
C PRO A 55 6.58 -6.14 13.99
N PHE A 56 6.07 -6.30 12.77
CA PHE A 56 5.02 -5.49 12.18
C PHE A 56 3.74 -5.51 13.01
N LEU A 57 3.36 -6.67 13.56
CA LEU A 57 2.18 -6.77 14.43
C LEU A 57 2.32 -5.93 15.70
N ARG A 58 3.54 -5.82 16.26
CA ARG A 58 3.80 -4.96 17.42
C ARG A 58 3.65 -3.49 17.04
N TYR A 59 4.12 -3.08 15.86
CA TYR A 59 3.92 -1.72 15.37
C TYR A 59 2.45 -1.41 15.16
N LEU A 60 1.70 -2.31 14.52
CA LEU A 60 0.27 -2.18 14.32
C LEU A 60 -0.47 -2.02 15.65
N LEU A 61 -0.20 -2.89 16.62
CA LEU A 61 -0.82 -2.84 17.95
C LEU A 61 -0.48 -1.55 18.71
N ASN A 62 0.79 -1.15 18.72
CA ASN A 62 1.22 0.09 19.37
C ASN A 62 0.47 1.30 18.76
N SER A 63 0.42 1.39 17.43
CA SER A 63 -0.28 2.45 16.73
C SER A 63 -1.79 2.43 17.00
N THR A 64 -2.43 1.26 17.01
CA THR A 64 -3.85 1.12 17.33
C THR A 64 -4.15 1.58 18.76
N ILE A 65 -3.33 1.21 19.74
CA ILE A 65 -3.51 1.63 21.14
C ILE A 65 -3.40 3.15 21.25
N VAL A 66 -2.34 3.74 20.70
CA VAL A 66 -2.12 5.19 20.74
C VAL A 66 -3.26 5.94 20.04
N ALA A 67 -3.67 5.49 18.84
CA ALA A 67 -4.77 6.11 18.11
C ALA A 67 -6.09 6.00 18.87
N SER A 68 -6.37 4.87 19.52
CA SER A 68 -7.60 4.67 20.28
C SER A 68 -7.64 5.54 21.54
N ILE A 69 -6.52 5.64 22.27
CA ILE A 69 -6.43 6.52 23.44
C ILE A 69 -6.63 7.97 23.01
N ALA A 70 -5.91 8.42 21.96
CA ALA A 70 -6.01 9.79 21.46
C ALA A 70 -7.40 10.14 20.90
N ALA A 71 -8.16 9.17 20.39
CA ALA A 71 -9.51 9.39 19.91
C ALA A 71 -10.55 9.51 21.04
N VAL A 72 -10.26 8.99 22.23
CA VAL A 72 -11.18 8.97 23.39
C VAL A 72 -10.87 10.06 24.41
N SER A 73 -9.62 10.52 24.51
CA SER A 73 -9.19 11.64 25.36
C SER A 73 -9.63 12.99 24.81
#